data_AF-A0AA39NTB6-F1
#
_entry.id   AF-A0AA39NTB6-F1
#
_cell.length_a   1.000
_cell.length_b   1.000
_cell.length_c   1.000
_cell.angle_alpha   90.00
_cell.angle_beta   90.00
_cell.angle_gamma   90.00
#
_symmetry.space_group_name_H-M   'P 1'
#
loop_
_entity.id
_entity.type
_entity.pdbx_description
1 polymer ?
#
loop_
_entity_poly.entity_id
_entity_poly.type
_entity_poly.pdbx_seq_one_letter_code
_entity_poly.pdbx_strand_id
1 'polypeptide(L)'
;MGVSDVESVKIQGRTFQAAALRNLVRPPDEKPDLTVFKGSAAIGEYNNPDLLKGMFPTLFPFGRGGFEEPHRKVSLAFETQANYCLDLKDRCFRYHDAFIFVVMNMIQHRQAHLHTHFTVNSKDFANVAEDIVGVKLSTLKNVAKHLEEEGRVADLSEEEKKVFTLLSKVKTIASKVTGSEASKILYRNEILAYCGHFGIPHIFFTANPVPQHSPLFQLMCGDLSIDLDKRFPKVVDTVKRAMRLAKDPVAALDFFNFSCKAMIQYLFGWDFKRKCSTKEGGIIGHLKAFYGTNE
;
A
#
# COMPACT_ATOMS: atom_id res chain seq x y z
N MET A 1 -11.71 8.26 -13.26
CA MET A 1 -11.99 6.86 -13.66
C MET A 1 -10.76 6.32 -14.36
N GLY A 2 -10.00 5.46 -13.69
CA GLY A 2 -8.92 4.71 -14.34
C GLY A 2 -9.51 3.45 -14.95
N VAL A 3 -9.16 3.16 -16.20
CA VAL A 3 -9.49 1.87 -16.84
C VAL A 3 -8.27 0.98 -16.63
N SER A 4 -8.44 -0.13 -15.92
CA SER A 4 -7.39 -1.11 -15.68
C SER A 4 -7.74 -2.40 -16.42
N ASP A 5 -6.74 -2.97 -17.08
CA ASP A 5 -6.83 -4.30 -17.67
C ASP A 5 -6.55 -5.33 -16.58
N VAL A 6 -7.61 -5.89 -16.01
CA VAL A 6 -7.51 -6.90 -14.93
C VAL A 6 -6.97 -8.22 -15.48
N GLU A 7 -7.15 -8.49 -16.77
CA GLU A 7 -6.81 -9.77 -17.42
C GLU A 7 -5.43 -9.74 -18.11
N SER A 8 -4.71 -8.62 -18.07
CA SER A 8 -3.38 -8.45 -18.67
C SER A 8 -3.31 -8.84 -20.16
N VAL A 9 -4.40 -8.67 -20.90
CA VAL A 9 -4.44 -8.87 -22.35
C VAL A 9 -3.79 -7.63 -22.98
N LYS A 10 -2.56 -7.75 -23.50
CA LYS A 10 -1.73 -6.68 -24.13
C LYS A 10 -2.48 -5.75 -25.11
N ILE A 11 -3.36 -4.89 -24.62
CA ILE A 11 -4.18 -3.96 -25.37
C ILE A 11 -3.72 -2.57 -24.93
N GLN A 12 -3.45 -1.71 -25.91
CA GLN A 12 -2.97 -0.36 -25.64
C GLN A 12 -4.02 0.43 -24.84
N GLY A 13 -3.60 1.20 -23.84
CA GLY A 13 -4.51 1.96 -22.95
C GLY A 13 -5.46 2.91 -23.68
N ARG A 14 -5.08 3.43 -24.86
CA ARG A 14 -5.95 4.24 -25.73
C ARG A 14 -7.12 3.43 -26.29
N THR A 15 -6.91 2.17 -26.62
CA THR A 15 -7.96 1.26 -27.08
C THR A 15 -8.95 0.96 -25.96
N PHE A 16 -8.47 0.78 -24.72
CA PHE A 16 -9.32 0.64 -23.54
C PHE A 16 -10.16 1.90 -23.26
N GLN A 17 -9.54 3.08 -23.31
CA GLN A 17 -10.27 4.35 -23.16
C GLN A 17 -11.30 4.53 -24.28
N ALA A 18 -10.94 4.23 -25.54
CA ALA A 18 -11.85 4.31 -26.67
C ALA A 18 -13.02 3.31 -26.56
N ALA A 19 -12.76 2.07 -26.11
CA ALA A 19 -13.79 1.06 -25.86
C ALA A 19 -14.72 1.48 -24.71
N ALA A 20 -14.16 2.01 -23.61
CA ALA A 20 -14.94 2.55 -22.50
C ALA A 20 -15.82 3.74 -22.93
N LEU A 21 -15.29 4.65 -23.75
CA LEU A 21 -16.04 5.79 -24.31
C LEU A 21 -17.14 5.33 -25.30
N ARG A 22 -16.86 4.33 -26.14
CA ARG A 22 -17.87 3.74 -27.03
C ARG A 22 -18.98 3.06 -26.24
N ASN A 23 -18.66 2.36 -25.15
CA ASN A 23 -19.66 1.72 -24.28
C ASN A 23 -20.47 2.71 -23.43
N LEU A 24 -20.03 3.98 -23.32
CA LEU A 24 -20.78 5.07 -22.71
C LEU A 24 -21.85 5.67 -23.64
N VAL A 25 -21.68 5.58 -24.97
CA VAL A 25 -22.61 6.13 -25.96
C VAL A 25 -23.27 4.97 -26.72
N ARG A 26 -24.48 4.57 -26.30
CA ARG A 26 -25.19 3.43 -26.90
C ARG A 26 -26.18 3.84 -28.00
N PRO A 27 -26.32 3.04 -29.07
CA PRO A 27 -27.53 3.00 -29.88
C PRO A 27 -28.74 2.60 -29.01
N PRO A 28 -29.96 3.09 -29.29
CA PRO A 28 -31.16 2.82 -28.48
C PRO A 28 -31.51 1.33 -28.32
N ASP A 29 -31.06 0.49 -29.25
CA ASP A 29 -31.54 -0.89 -29.41
C ASP A 29 -30.59 -1.97 -28.85
N GLU A 30 -29.42 -1.59 -28.31
CA GLU A 30 -28.43 -2.54 -27.77
C GLU A 30 -28.31 -2.49 -26.23
N LYS A 31 -28.31 -3.67 -25.60
CA LYS A 31 -28.07 -3.84 -24.16
C LYS A 31 -26.56 -3.71 -23.84
N PRO A 32 -26.18 -3.31 -22.61
CA PRO A 32 -24.77 -3.30 -22.19
C PRO A 32 -24.08 -4.64 -22.42
N ASP A 33 -22.80 -4.62 -22.80
CA ASP A 33 -21.90 -5.78 -22.67
C ASP A 33 -21.76 -6.23 -21.19
N LEU A 34 -21.80 -5.27 -20.26
CA LEU A 34 -21.71 -5.52 -18.82
C LEU A 34 -22.77 -4.70 -18.08
N THR A 35 -23.72 -5.39 -17.44
CA THR A 35 -24.69 -4.77 -16.52
C THR A 35 -24.22 -5.01 -15.10
N VAL A 36 -23.61 -4.00 -14.47
CA VAL A 36 -23.27 -4.07 -13.05
C VAL A 36 -24.49 -3.61 -12.27
N PHE A 37 -25.17 -4.56 -11.62
CA PHE A 37 -26.25 -4.25 -10.69
C PHE A 37 -25.66 -3.53 -9.47
N LYS A 38 -26.00 -2.26 -9.32
CA LYS A 38 -25.65 -1.47 -8.13
C LYS A 38 -26.89 -1.34 -7.25
N GLY A 39 -26.67 -1.38 -5.93
CA GLY A 39 -27.69 -0.93 -4.99
C GLY A 39 -28.04 0.54 -5.25
N SER A 40 -29.29 0.93 -4.94
CA SER A 40 -29.71 2.33 -4.96
C SER A 40 -29.12 3.14 -3.79
N ALA A 41 -28.62 2.46 -2.75
CA ALA A 41 -28.01 3.05 -1.57
C ALA A 41 -26.54 2.62 -1.43
N ALA A 42 -25.69 3.55 -1.00
CA ALA A 42 -24.32 3.24 -0.62
C ALA A 42 -24.31 2.37 0.64
N ILE A 43 -23.45 1.34 0.65
CA ILE A 43 -23.26 0.46 1.80
C ILE A 43 -22.07 0.97 2.61
N GLY A 44 -22.24 1.12 3.92
CA GLY A 44 -21.19 1.56 4.82
C GLY A 44 -20.08 0.52 4.97
N GLU A 45 -18.83 0.98 4.99
CA GLU A 45 -17.64 0.12 5.17
C GLU A 45 -17.40 -0.29 6.62
N TYR A 46 -17.67 0.60 7.57
CA TYR A 46 -17.32 0.44 8.98
C TYR A 46 -18.35 -0.40 9.73
N ASN A 47 -17.86 -1.30 10.60
CA ASN A 47 -18.69 -2.14 11.46
C ASN A 47 -19.74 -2.92 10.66
N ASN A 48 -19.37 -3.37 9.46
CA ASN A 48 -20.25 -4.07 8.55
C ASN A 48 -19.77 -5.52 8.37
N PRO A 49 -20.21 -6.44 9.24
CA PRO A 49 -19.72 -7.81 9.21
C PRO A 49 -20.03 -8.52 7.91
N ASP A 50 -21.12 -8.15 7.23
CA ASP A 50 -21.61 -8.80 6.02
C ASP A 50 -20.92 -8.31 4.74
N LEU A 51 -20.19 -7.19 4.78
CA LEU A 51 -19.57 -6.59 3.60
C LEU A 51 -18.61 -7.54 2.89
N LEU A 52 -17.54 -7.97 3.57
CA LEU A 52 -16.52 -8.83 2.94
C LEU A 52 -17.04 -10.23 2.63
N LYS A 53 -18.00 -10.74 3.42
CA LYS A 53 -18.67 -12.01 3.15
C LYS A 53 -19.49 -11.94 1.85
N GLY A 54 -20.21 -10.83 1.65
CA GLY A 54 -20.99 -10.58 0.44
C GLY A 54 -20.13 -10.28 -0.79
N MET A 55 -18.98 -9.62 -0.61
CA MET A 55 -18.03 -9.33 -1.70
C MET A 55 -17.28 -10.58 -2.17
N PHE A 56 -16.99 -11.52 -1.27
CA PHE A 56 -16.17 -12.70 -1.54
C PHE A 56 -16.86 -14.01 -1.13
N PRO A 57 -17.99 -14.37 -1.75
CA PRO A 57 -18.72 -15.60 -1.40
C PRO A 57 -17.89 -16.87 -1.62
N THR A 58 -16.90 -16.85 -2.52
CA THR A 58 -15.95 -17.95 -2.75
C THR A 58 -14.96 -18.13 -1.60
N LEU A 59 -14.61 -17.05 -0.89
CA LEU A 59 -13.74 -17.09 0.30
C LEU A 59 -14.54 -17.32 1.58
N PHE A 60 -15.83 -16.95 1.59
CA PHE A 60 -16.75 -17.12 2.71
C PHE A 60 -17.99 -17.96 2.31
N PRO A 61 -17.82 -19.24 1.92
CA PRO A 61 -18.89 -20.04 1.31
C PRO A 61 -20.10 -20.28 2.24
N PHE A 62 -19.90 -20.19 3.55
CA PHE A 62 -20.97 -20.35 4.54
C PHE A 62 -21.49 -19.02 5.11
N GLY A 63 -21.04 -17.87 4.60
CA GLY A 63 -21.40 -16.56 5.15
C GLY A 63 -20.98 -16.40 6.62
N ARG A 64 -19.88 -17.03 7.03
CA ARG A 64 -19.33 -17.01 8.40
C ARG A 64 -17.86 -16.63 8.38
N GLY A 65 -17.34 -16.19 9.53
CA GLY A 65 -15.93 -15.81 9.67
C GLY A 65 -15.58 -14.46 9.05
N GLY A 66 -16.59 -13.59 8.87
CA GLY A 66 -16.41 -12.23 8.37
C GLY A 66 -15.58 -11.37 9.32
N PHE A 67 -15.28 -10.16 8.86
CA PHE A 67 -14.58 -9.16 9.65
C PHE A 67 -15.56 -8.47 10.61
N GLU A 68 -15.04 -7.83 11.66
CA GLU A 68 -15.84 -6.95 12.54
C GLU A 68 -17.12 -7.61 13.14
N GLU A 69 -17.07 -8.94 13.35
CA GLU A 69 -18.22 -9.70 13.87
C GLU A 69 -18.55 -9.31 15.33
N PRO A 70 -19.72 -8.69 15.60
CA PRO A 70 -20.06 -8.15 16.92
C PRO A 70 -20.12 -9.21 18.03
N HIS A 71 -20.47 -10.45 17.66
CA HIS A 71 -20.64 -11.56 18.59
C HIS A 71 -19.34 -12.32 18.87
N ARG A 72 -18.20 -11.87 18.36
CA ARG A 72 -16.92 -12.51 18.62
C ARG A 72 -16.50 -12.32 20.09
N LYS A 73 -16.11 -13.41 20.75
CA LYS A 73 -15.65 -13.38 22.15
C LYS A 73 -14.45 -12.45 22.39
N VAL A 74 -13.54 -12.37 21.41
CA VAL A 74 -12.36 -11.49 21.44
C VAL A 74 -12.40 -10.63 20.19
N SER A 75 -12.44 -9.30 20.38
CA SER A 75 -12.36 -8.36 19.26
C SER A 75 -11.02 -8.52 18.55
N LEU A 76 -11.04 -8.58 17.21
CA LEU A 76 -9.82 -8.57 16.40
C LEU A 76 -9.77 -7.27 15.61
N ALA A 77 -8.60 -6.64 15.57
CA ALA A 77 -8.34 -5.53 14.67
C ALA A 77 -8.45 -6.01 13.21
N PHE A 78 -8.88 -5.09 12.34
CA PHE A 78 -9.13 -5.38 10.93
C PHE A 78 -7.86 -5.90 10.23
N GLU A 79 -6.73 -5.24 10.45
CA GLU A 79 -5.42 -5.61 9.90
C GLU A 79 -4.94 -6.96 10.45
N THR A 80 -5.19 -7.25 11.73
CA THR A 80 -4.83 -8.54 12.33
C THR A 80 -5.59 -9.69 11.69
N GLN A 81 -6.90 -9.51 11.46
CA GLN A 81 -7.70 -10.52 10.77
C GLN A 81 -7.31 -10.65 9.29
N ALA A 82 -6.98 -9.54 8.61
CA ALA A 82 -6.49 -9.57 7.24
C ALA A 82 -5.20 -10.39 7.10
N ASN A 83 -4.22 -10.14 7.96
CA ASN A 83 -2.98 -10.93 8.00
C ASN A 83 -3.27 -12.41 8.28
N TYR A 84 -4.14 -12.70 9.26
CA TYR A 84 -4.55 -14.07 9.53
C TYR A 84 -5.16 -14.77 8.32
N CYS A 85 -6.05 -14.10 7.57
CA CYS A 85 -6.63 -14.64 6.34
C CYS A 85 -5.56 -14.98 5.30
N LEU A 86 -4.56 -14.11 5.12
CA LEU A 86 -3.45 -14.38 4.22
C LEU A 86 -2.61 -15.57 4.68
N ASP A 87 -2.44 -15.77 6.00
CA ASP A 87 -1.64 -16.84 6.60
C ASP A 87 -2.34 -18.20 6.75
N LEU A 88 -3.58 -18.32 6.26
CA LEU A 88 -4.29 -19.59 6.25
C LEU A 88 -3.55 -20.66 5.44
N LYS A 89 -3.60 -21.90 5.93
CA LYS A 89 -2.90 -23.06 5.36
C LYS A 89 -3.28 -23.34 3.90
N ASP A 90 -4.54 -23.15 3.54
CA ASP A 90 -5.06 -23.39 2.19
C ASP A 90 -4.69 -22.28 1.19
N ARG A 91 -4.18 -21.14 1.68
CA ARG A 91 -3.75 -19.97 0.90
C ARG A 91 -4.85 -19.38 -0.01
N CYS A 92 -6.13 -19.69 0.23
CA CYS A 92 -7.20 -19.28 -0.67
C CYS A 92 -7.32 -17.74 -0.79
N PHE A 93 -7.14 -17.02 0.32
CA PHE A 93 -7.20 -15.55 0.35
C PHE A 93 -6.04 -14.89 -0.38
N ARG A 94 -4.82 -15.42 -0.24
CA ARG A 94 -3.64 -14.84 -0.90
C ARG A 94 -3.57 -15.14 -2.41
N TYR A 95 -4.29 -16.16 -2.87
CA TYR A 95 -4.44 -16.50 -4.29
C TYR A 95 -5.65 -15.85 -4.95
N HIS A 96 -6.47 -15.13 -4.19
CA HIS A 96 -7.63 -14.47 -4.74
C HIS A 96 -7.25 -13.11 -5.35
N ASP A 97 -7.54 -12.91 -6.63
CA ASP A 97 -7.05 -11.78 -7.42
C ASP A 97 -7.39 -10.40 -6.83
N ALA A 98 -8.60 -10.26 -6.27
CA ALA A 98 -9.09 -8.97 -5.77
C ALA A 98 -9.00 -8.79 -4.23
N PHE A 99 -8.83 -9.87 -3.45
CA PHE A 99 -9.01 -9.79 -1.99
C PHE A 99 -7.98 -8.87 -1.34
N ILE A 100 -6.69 -9.08 -1.67
CA ILE A 100 -5.58 -8.27 -1.15
C ILE A 100 -5.78 -6.79 -1.49
N PHE A 101 -6.18 -6.49 -2.73
CA PHE A 101 -6.36 -5.11 -3.19
C PHE A 101 -7.50 -4.41 -2.42
N VAL A 102 -8.66 -5.06 -2.31
CA VAL A 102 -9.83 -4.50 -1.60
C VAL A 102 -9.51 -4.27 -0.13
N VAL A 103 -8.94 -5.27 0.55
CA VAL A 103 -8.60 -5.17 1.97
C VAL A 103 -7.54 -4.10 2.21
N MET A 104 -6.51 -4.01 1.37
CA MET A 104 -5.50 -2.95 1.46
C MET A 104 -6.11 -1.57 1.26
N ASN A 105 -7.03 -1.41 0.30
CA ASN A 105 -7.72 -0.15 0.07
C ASN A 105 -8.58 0.27 1.28
N MET A 106 -9.30 -0.67 1.90
CA MET A 106 -10.03 -0.41 3.15
C MET A 106 -9.09 0.02 4.28
N ILE A 107 -7.93 -0.61 4.44
CA ILE A 107 -6.92 -0.21 5.43
C ILE A 107 -6.43 1.23 5.17
N GLN A 108 -6.11 1.56 3.92
CA GLN A 108 -5.67 2.92 3.56
C GLN A 108 -6.77 3.97 3.80
N HIS A 109 -8.02 3.67 3.45
CA HIS A 109 -9.16 4.55 3.74
C HIS A 109 -9.34 4.76 5.25
N ARG A 110 -9.23 3.69 6.04
CA ARG A 110 -9.32 3.75 7.50
C ARG A 110 -8.21 4.58 8.12
N GLN A 111 -6.97 4.43 7.66
CA GLN A 111 -5.86 5.28 8.07
C GLN A 111 -6.10 6.75 7.71
N ALA A 112 -6.55 7.03 6.49
CA ALA A 112 -6.87 8.40 6.07
C ALA A 112 -7.98 9.03 6.93
N HIS A 113 -9.06 8.30 7.22
CA HIS A 113 -10.14 8.77 8.08
C HIS A 113 -9.65 9.02 9.52
N LEU A 114 -8.88 8.09 10.09
CA LEU A 114 -8.34 8.21 11.44
C LEU A 114 -7.43 9.44 11.57
N HIS A 115 -6.50 9.62 10.63
CA HIS A 115 -5.59 10.76 10.66
C HIS A 115 -6.29 12.09 10.33
N THR A 116 -7.34 12.06 9.50
CA THR A 116 -8.21 13.23 9.31
C THR A 116 -8.90 13.59 10.61
N HIS A 117 -9.46 12.61 11.32
CA HIS A 117 -10.12 12.83 12.62
C HIS A 117 -9.18 13.42 13.67
N PHE A 118 -7.92 12.97 13.72
CA PHE A 118 -6.94 13.55 14.65
C PHE A 118 -6.38 14.90 14.22
N THR A 119 -6.33 15.20 12.92
CA THR A 119 -5.76 16.46 12.40
C THR A 119 -6.79 17.58 12.38
N VAL A 120 -8.05 17.24 12.11
CA VAL A 120 -9.17 18.20 12.05
C VAL A 120 -9.97 18.07 13.33
N ASN A 121 -9.76 19.01 14.27
CA ASN A 121 -10.61 19.10 15.46
C ASN A 121 -12.08 19.19 15.02
N SER A 122 -12.98 18.53 15.77
CA SER A 122 -14.42 18.52 15.47
C SER A 122 -15.03 19.92 15.32
N LYS A 123 -14.49 20.91 16.04
CA LYS A 123 -14.89 22.32 15.96
C LYS A 123 -14.53 22.99 14.63
N ASP A 124 -13.43 22.56 14.00
CA ASP A 124 -12.95 23.13 12.74
C ASP A 124 -13.47 22.38 11.51
N PHE A 125 -14.10 21.21 11.70
CA PHE A 125 -14.56 20.36 10.61
C PHE A 125 -15.56 21.08 9.68
N ALA A 126 -16.56 21.76 10.25
CA ALA A 126 -17.56 22.48 9.47
C ALA A 126 -16.92 23.58 8.60
N ASN A 127 -16.01 24.36 9.20
CA ASN A 127 -15.28 25.42 8.51
C ASN A 127 -14.39 24.86 7.40
N VAL A 128 -13.68 23.76 7.66
CA VAL A 128 -12.83 23.11 6.65
C VAL A 128 -13.67 22.51 5.52
N ALA A 129 -14.84 21.93 5.81
CA ALA A 129 -15.75 21.42 4.80
C ALA A 129 -16.30 22.54 3.92
N GLU A 130 -16.69 23.68 4.52
CA GLU A 130 -17.10 24.88 3.78
C GLU A 130 -15.96 25.45 2.95
N ASP A 131 -14.74 25.51 3.48
CA ASP A 131 -13.55 25.95 2.73
C ASP A 131 -13.32 25.05 1.51
N ILE A 132 -13.44 23.72 1.65
CA ILE A 132 -13.30 22.75 0.54
C ILE A 132 -14.38 22.97 -0.53
N VAL A 133 -15.64 23.11 -0.12
CA VAL A 133 -16.77 23.34 -1.04
C VAL A 133 -16.66 24.72 -1.71
N GLY A 134 -16.14 25.70 -0.99
CA GLY A 134 -15.94 27.07 -1.46
C GLY A 134 -14.75 27.25 -2.41
N VAL A 135 -13.90 26.24 -2.60
CA VAL A 135 -12.76 26.34 -3.52
C VAL A 135 -13.24 26.43 -4.97
N LYS A 136 -12.97 27.56 -5.62
CA LYS A 136 -13.23 27.77 -7.05
C LYS A 136 -12.14 27.10 -7.91
N LEU A 137 -12.54 26.53 -9.03
CA LEU A 137 -11.62 25.93 -10.00
C LEU A 137 -10.57 26.93 -10.54
N SER A 138 -10.96 28.20 -10.74
CA SER A 138 -10.05 29.26 -11.18
C SER A 138 -8.94 29.51 -10.16
N THR A 139 -9.28 29.56 -8.88
CA THR A 139 -8.31 29.76 -7.78
C THR A 139 -7.32 28.60 -7.71
N LEU A 140 -7.78 27.35 -7.88
CA LEU A 140 -6.89 26.19 -7.95
C LEU A 140 -5.91 26.26 -9.12
N LYS A 141 -6.38 26.67 -10.30
CA LYS A 141 -5.52 26.82 -11.49
C LYS A 141 -4.46 27.91 -11.30
N ASN A 142 -4.84 29.04 -10.70
CA ASN A 142 -3.91 30.12 -10.42
C ASN A 142 -2.85 29.69 -9.41
N VAL A 143 -3.25 29.02 -8.32
CA VAL A 143 -2.31 28.47 -7.32
C VAL A 143 -1.37 27.44 -7.95
N ALA A 144 -1.89 26.56 -8.81
CA ALA A 144 -1.06 25.58 -9.51
C ALA A 144 -0.01 26.25 -10.41
N LYS A 145 -0.42 27.25 -11.20
CA LYS A 145 0.48 28.03 -12.05
C LYS A 145 1.53 28.76 -11.22
N HIS A 146 1.13 29.40 -10.13
CA HIS A 146 2.04 30.10 -9.22
C HIS A 146 3.09 29.16 -8.60
N LEU A 147 2.70 27.93 -8.28
CA LEU A 147 3.61 26.89 -7.81
C LEU A 147 4.59 26.41 -8.89
N GLU A 148 4.13 26.26 -10.14
CA GLU A 148 4.99 25.90 -11.28
C GLU A 148 6.03 26.97 -11.59
N GLU A 149 5.69 28.24 -11.37
CA GLU A 149 6.58 29.39 -11.57
C GLU A 149 7.50 29.68 -10.35
N GLU A 150 7.55 28.77 -9.36
CA GLU A 150 8.31 28.91 -8.12
C GLU A 150 7.98 30.18 -7.31
N GLY A 151 6.75 30.67 -7.44
CA GLY A 151 6.26 31.87 -6.78
C GLY A 151 6.23 31.74 -5.25
N ARG A 152 6.42 32.85 -4.52
CA ARG A 152 6.41 32.83 -3.06
C ARG A 152 4.98 32.87 -2.52
N VAL A 153 4.75 32.26 -1.36
CA VAL A 153 3.43 32.27 -0.68
C VAL A 153 2.98 33.69 -0.33
N ALA A 154 3.91 34.63 -0.15
CA ALA A 154 3.63 36.03 0.14
C ALA A 154 2.90 36.76 -1.01
N ASP A 155 3.10 36.30 -2.24
CA ASP A 155 2.58 36.93 -3.46
C ASP A 155 1.14 36.47 -3.80
N LEU A 156 0.62 35.50 -3.03
CA LEU A 156 -0.73 34.96 -3.20
C LEU A 156 -1.80 35.90 -2.65
N SER A 157 -2.94 35.95 -3.31
CA SER A 157 -4.16 36.59 -2.77
C SER A 157 -4.69 35.83 -1.54
N GLU A 158 -5.56 36.46 -0.76
CA GLU A 158 -6.16 35.83 0.43
C GLU A 158 -6.97 34.56 0.08
N GLU A 159 -7.65 34.53 -1.07
CA GLU A 159 -8.36 33.33 -1.53
C GLU A 159 -7.37 32.19 -1.88
N GLU A 160 -6.24 32.52 -2.49
CA GLU A 160 -5.19 31.56 -2.85
C GLU A 160 -4.43 31.05 -1.62
N LYS A 161 -4.21 31.90 -0.62
CA LYS A 161 -3.64 31.51 0.68
C LYS A 161 -4.53 30.51 1.42
N LYS A 162 -5.86 30.64 1.32
CA LYS A 162 -6.80 29.63 1.87
C LYS A 162 -6.61 28.27 1.20
N VAL A 163 -6.49 28.24 -0.13
CA VAL A 163 -6.19 27.01 -0.88
C VAL A 163 -4.85 26.41 -0.44
N PHE A 164 -3.82 27.23 -0.22
CA PHE A 164 -2.52 26.76 0.26
C PHE A 164 -2.57 26.20 1.70
N THR A 165 -3.38 26.82 2.57
CA THR A 165 -3.63 26.34 3.93
C THR A 165 -4.34 24.99 3.90
N LEU A 166 -5.36 24.86 3.04
CA LEU A 166 -6.07 23.61 2.84
C LEU A 166 -5.14 22.51 2.31
N LEU A 167 -4.30 22.83 1.32
CA LEU A 167 -3.28 21.91 0.80
C LEU A 167 -2.30 21.46 1.88
N SER A 168 -1.88 22.36 2.78
CA SER A 168 -1.01 22.02 3.92
C SER A 168 -1.69 21.05 4.90
N LYS A 169 -2.99 21.24 5.17
CA LYS A 169 -3.80 20.30 5.98
C LYS A 169 -3.88 18.93 5.30
N VAL A 170 -4.15 18.88 4.00
CA VAL A 170 -4.18 17.63 3.21
C VAL A 170 -2.83 16.92 3.23
N LYS A 171 -1.72 17.65 3.03
CA LYS A 171 -0.35 17.09 3.11
C LYS A 171 -0.04 16.50 4.47
N THR A 172 -0.51 17.13 5.55
CA THR A 172 -0.32 16.63 6.92
C THR A 172 -1.00 15.27 7.10
N ILE A 173 -2.25 15.13 6.65
CA ILE A 173 -2.99 13.86 6.69
C ILE A 173 -2.31 12.83 5.79
N ALA A 174 -1.96 13.20 4.56
CA ALA A 174 -1.30 12.32 3.59
C ALA A 174 0.03 11.78 4.13
N SER A 175 0.79 12.55 4.92
CA SER A 175 2.08 12.11 5.49
C SER A 175 1.99 10.86 6.37
N LYS A 176 0.78 10.55 6.86
CA LYS A 176 0.50 9.36 7.67
C LYS A 176 -0.03 8.18 6.87
N VAL A 177 -0.36 8.39 5.60
CA VAL A 177 -0.74 7.33 4.66
C VAL A 177 0.53 6.77 4.04
N THR A 178 0.83 5.50 4.29
CA THR A 178 2.01 4.82 3.76
C THR A 178 2.05 4.89 2.23
N GLY A 179 3.22 5.22 1.68
CA GLY A 179 3.45 5.31 0.23
C GLY A 179 3.05 6.65 -0.40
N SER A 180 2.48 7.58 0.36
CA SER A 180 2.21 8.92 -0.13
C SER A 180 3.50 9.72 -0.33
N GLU A 181 3.47 10.73 -1.21
CA GLU A 181 4.59 11.66 -1.39
C GLU A 181 4.97 12.37 -0.08
N ALA A 182 3.97 12.72 0.74
CA ALA A 182 4.20 13.35 2.03
C ALA A 182 4.90 12.40 3.03
N SER A 183 4.66 11.08 2.96
CA SER A 183 5.36 10.08 3.77
C SER A 183 6.84 9.97 3.38
N LYS A 184 7.17 10.11 2.08
CA LYS A 184 8.57 10.13 1.60
C LYS A 184 9.33 11.35 2.13
N ILE A 185 8.68 12.51 2.16
CA ILE A 185 9.25 13.73 2.77
C ILE A 185 9.51 13.53 4.27
N LEU A 186 8.58 12.86 4.96
CA LEU A 186 8.76 12.51 6.38
C LEU A 186 10.01 11.63 6.58
N TYR A 187 10.18 10.56 5.80
CA TYR A 187 11.37 9.70 5.89
C TYR A 187 12.67 10.48 5.64
N ARG A 188 12.66 11.42 4.68
CA ARG A 188 13.82 12.29 4.44
C ARG A 188 14.16 13.13 5.68
N ASN A 189 13.16 13.69 6.35
CA ASN A 189 13.37 14.47 7.57
C ASN A 189 13.89 13.59 8.72
N GLU A 190 13.41 12.36 8.84
CA GLU A 190 13.91 11.39 9.83
C GLU A 190 15.38 11.03 9.57
N ILE A 191 15.76 10.80 8.30
CA ILE A 191 17.16 10.58 7.91
C ILE A 191 18.03 11.78 8.28
N LEU A 192 17.57 13.02 8.01
CA LEU A 192 18.30 14.23 8.38
C LEU A 192 18.45 14.37 9.90
N ALA A 193 17.42 14.03 10.68
CA ALA A 193 17.50 14.00 12.13
C ALA A 193 18.50 12.94 12.63
N TYR A 194 18.52 11.76 12.00
CA TYR A 194 19.53 10.73 12.26
C TYR A 194 20.94 11.24 11.98
N CYS A 195 21.16 11.97 10.89
CA CYS A 195 22.45 12.59 10.58
C CYS A 195 22.88 13.58 11.66
N GLY A 196 21.95 14.40 12.16
CA GLY A 196 22.22 15.34 13.24
C GLY A 196 22.61 14.67 14.56
N HIS A 197 22.04 13.49 14.87
CA HIS A 197 22.30 12.77 16.11
C HIS A 197 23.50 11.81 16.05
N PHE A 198 23.61 11.03 14.98
CA PHE A 198 24.62 9.98 14.84
C PHE A 198 25.83 10.39 14.00
N GLY A 199 25.75 11.50 13.27
CA GLY A 199 26.70 11.90 12.24
C GLY A 199 26.27 11.47 10.84
N ILE A 200 27.03 11.87 9.83
CA ILE A 200 26.74 11.55 8.42
C ILE A 200 26.83 10.03 8.21
N PRO A 201 25.87 9.41 7.47
CA PRO A 201 25.94 7.99 7.17
C PRO A 201 27.17 7.68 6.31
N HIS A 202 27.98 6.72 6.76
CA HIS A 202 29.15 6.26 6.01
C HIS A 202 28.77 5.37 4.81
N ILE A 203 27.59 4.75 4.85
CA ILE A 203 27.10 3.83 3.83
C ILE A 203 25.67 4.22 3.50
N PHE A 204 25.42 4.41 2.20
CA PHE A 204 24.09 4.45 1.62
C PHE A 204 23.97 3.25 0.68
N PHE A 205 23.00 2.38 0.92
CA PHE A 205 22.89 1.10 0.23
C PHE A 205 21.44 0.73 -0.01
N THR A 206 21.15 0.22 -1.20
CA THR A 206 19.84 -0.30 -1.59
C THR A 206 19.96 -1.80 -1.81
N ALA A 207 19.24 -2.59 -1.01
CA ALA A 207 19.06 -4.02 -1.26
C ALA A 207 17.83 -4.25 -2.13
N ASN A 208 18.00 -5.02 -3.20
CA ASN A 208 16.89 -5.52 -4.01
C ASN A 208 16.97 -7.04 -4.13
N PRO A 209 16.54 -7.80 -3.10
CA PRO A 209 16.50 -9.26 -3.16
C PRO A 209 15.57 -9.72 -4.29
N VAL A 210 16.08 -10.49 -5.24
CA VAL A 210 15.29 -10.94 -6.40
C VAL A 210 14.66 -12.31 -6.13
N PRO A 211 13.35 -12.40 -5.83
CA PRO A 211 12.70 -13.68 -5.51
C PRO A 211 12.77 -14.68 -6.67
N GLN A 212 12.63 -14.22 -7.91
CA GLN A 212 12.58 -15.09 -9.09
C GLN A 212 13.83 -15.97 -9.25
N HIS A 213 15.00 -15.53 -8.77
CA HIS A 213 16.24 -16.28 -8.89
C HIS A 213 16.67 -16.98 -7.60
N SER A 214 15.88 -16.86 -6.54
CA SER A 214 16.18 -17.39 -5.22
C SER A 214 15.56 -18.79 -5.02
N PRO A 215 16.35 -19.84 -4.76
CA PRO A 215 15.82 -21.13 -4.33
C PRO A 215 15.00 -21.03 -3.04
N LEU A 216 15.39 -20.13 -2.13
CA LEU A 216 14.66 -19.89 -0.89
C LEU A 216 13.23 -19.42 -1.17
N PHE A 217 13.06 -18.50 -2.11
CA PHE A 217 11.71 -18.06 -2.52
C PHE A 217 10.89 -19.22 -3.09
N GLN A 218 11.49 -20.08 -3.92
CA GLN A 218 10.77 -21.25 -4.46
C GLN A 218 10.28 -22.19 -3.34
N LEU A 219 11.09 -22.39 -2.31
CA LEU A 219 10.68 -23.14 -1.12
C LEU A 219 9.54 -22.45 -0.37
N MET A 220 9.60 -21.12 -0.17
CA MET A 220 8.54 -20.34 0.50
C MET A 220 7.20 -20.38 -0.27
N CYS A 221 7.25 -20.42 -1.60
CA CYS A 221 6.08 -20.67 -2.45
C CYS A 221 5.53 -22.11 -2.38
N GLY A 222 6.17 -23.00 -1.60
CA GLY A 222 5.72 -24.37 -1.38
C GLY A 222 6.38 -25.42 -2.27
N ASP A 223 7.47 -25.12 -2.97
CA ASP A 223 8.22 -26.13 -3.72
C ASP A 223 9.13 -26.96 -2.79
N LEU A 224 8.62 -28.09 -2.32
CA LEU A 224 9.35 -29.01 -1.44
C LEU A 224 10.46 -29.80 -2.16
N SER A 225 10.60 -29.68 -3.49
CA SER A 225 11.71 -30.30 -4.23
C SER A 225 13.03 -29.52 -4.10
N ILE A 226 12.97 -28.30 -3.57
CA ILE A 226 14.14 -27.46 -3.35
C ILE A 226 14.91 -27.96 -2.13
N ASP A 227 16.13 -28.42 -2.40
CA ASP A 227 17.09 -28.86 -1.39
C ASP A 227 18.11 -27.74 -1.14
N LEU A 228 17.98 -27.07 0.01
CA LEU A 228 18.84 -25.95 0.41
C LEU A 228 20.22 -26.38 0.95
N ASP A 229 20.44 -27.68 1.21
CA ASP A 229 21.74 -28.20 1.64
C ASP A 229 22.71 -28.31 0.45
N LYS A 230 22.19 -28.31 -0.78
CA LYS A 230 22.99 -28.27 -2.00
C LYS A 230 23.54 -26.87 -2.24
N ARG A 231 24.82 -26.79 -2.62
CA ARG A 231 25.50 -25.53 -3.01
C ARG A 231 24.77 -24.77 -4.12
N PHE A 232 24.20 -25.49 -5.09
CA PHE A 232 23.42 -24.94 -6.19
C PHE A 232 22.10 -25.71 -6.32
N PRO A 233 21.06 -25.34 -5.54
CA PRO A 233 19.78 -26.00 -5.60
C PRO A 233 19.17 -25.88 -7.00
N LYS A 234 18.67 -27.00 -7.53
CA LYS A 234 17.99 -27.00 -8.83
C LYS A 234 16.61 -26.36 -8.65
N VAL A 235 16.34 -25.29 -9.39
CA VAL A 235 15.04 -24.61 -9.43
C VAL A 235 14.32 -24.91 -10.74
N VAL A 236 13.02 -24.62 -10.77
CA VAL A 236 12.21 -24.71 -11.99
C VAL A 236 12.65 -23.67 -13.04
N ASP A 237 12.16 -23.84 -14.27
CA ASP A 237 12.47 -22.94 -15.38
C ASP A 237 12.03 -21.49 -15.13
N THR A 238 12.61 -20.55 -15.88
CA THR A 238 12.39 -19.10 -15.72
C THR A 238 10.92 -18.68 -15.78
N VAL A 239 10.14 -19.28 -16.69
CA VAL A 239 8.73 -18.92 -16.87
C VAL A 239 7.92 -19.38 -15.66
N LYS A 240 8.14 -20.62 -15.21
CA LYS A 240 7.49 -21.15 -14.02
C LYS A 240 7.88 -20.39 -12.74
N ARG A 241 9.12 -19.92 -12.63
CA ARG A 241 9.56 -19.03 -11.52
C ARG A 241 8.77 -17.72 -11.52
N ALA A 242 8.58 -17.09 -12.68
CA ALA A 242 7.80 -15.86 -12.82
C ALA A 242 6.31 -16.08 -12.50
N MET A 243 5.72 -17.18 -12.98
CA MET A 243 4.33 -17.53 -12.69
C MET A 243 4.10 -17.76 -11.19
N ARG A 244 5.04 -18.41 -10.48
CA ARG A 244 4.96 -18.58 -9.03
C ARG A 244 5.03 -17.26 -8.27
N LEU A 245 5.89 -16.34 -8.72
CA LEU A 245 5.98 -14.99 -8.18
C LEU A 245 4.67 -14.21 -8.34
N ALA A 246 4.10 -14.21 -9.53
CA ALA A 246 2.83 -13.54 -9.78
C ALA A 246 1.67 -14.16 -8.98
N LYS A 247 1.67 -15.48 -8.81
CA LYS A 247 0.60 -16.21 -8.11
C LYS A 247 0.59 -16.00 -6.59
N ASP A 248 1.75 -15.83 -5.95
CA ASP A 248 1.85 -15.71 -4.48
C ASP A 248 2.62 -14.43 -4.10
N PRO A 249 2.00 -13.25 -4.25
CA PRO A 249 2.64 -11.97 -3.88
C PRO A 249 2.94 -11.88 -2.38
N VAL A 250 2.18 -12.60 -1.55
CA VAL A 250 2.42 -12.66 -0.09
C VAL A 250 3.74 -13.39 0.20
N ALA A 251 3.98 -14.56 -0.42
CA ALA A 251 5.26 -15.25 -0.28
C ALA A 251 6.44 -14.41 -0.80
N ALA A 252 6.22 -13.57 -1.81
CA ALA A 252 7.24 -12.65 -2.32
C ALA A 252 7.60 -11.57 -1.29
N LEU A 253 6.59 -11.01 -0.62
CA LEU A 253 6.77 -10.05 0.45
C LEU A 253 7.47 -10.69 1.67
N ASP A 254 7.07 -11.91 2.05
CA ASP A 254 7.73 -12.67 3.11
C ASP A 254 9.20 -12.91 2.80
N PHE A 255 9.51 -13.30 1.56
CA PHE A 255 10.89 -13.47 1.09
C PHE A 255 11.68 -12.17 1.17
N PHE A 256 11.11 -11.06 0.71
CA PHE A 256 11.76 -9.76 0.76
C PHE A 256 12.06 -9.33 2.21
N ASN A 257 11.06 -9.40 3.08
CA ASN A 257 11.19 -9.06 4.50
C ASN A 257 12.22 -9.95 5.21
N PHE A 258 12.18 -11.27 4.95
CA PHE A 258 13.16 -12.21 5.47
C PHE A 258 14.57 -11.86 4.99
N SER A 259 14.74 -11.62 3.69
CA SER A 259 16.05 -11.36 3.08
C SER A 259 16.67 -10.07 3.62
N CYS A 260 15.88 -8.99 3.71
CA CYS A 260 16.33 -7.73 4.28
C CYS A 260 16.70 -7.87 5.76
N LYS A 261 15.85 -8.51 6.58
CA LYS A 261 16.15 -8.74 8.00
C LYS A 261 17.37 -9.63 8.21
N ALA A 262 17.50 -10.71 7.45
CA ALA A 262 18.63 -11.63 7.53
C ALA A 262 19.93 -10.92 7.16
N MET A 263 19.92 -10.08 6.12
CA MET A 263 21.08 -9.27 5.75
C MET A 263 21.46 -8.30 6.89
N ILE A 264 20.53 -7.51 7.41
CA ILE A 264 20.83 -6.57 8.50
C ILE A 264 21.32 -7.31 9.76
N GLN A 265 20.68 -8.43 10.11
CA GLN A 265 21.00 -9.20 11.31
C GLN A 265 22.34 -9.92 11.22
N TYR A 266 22.57 -10.69 10.14
CA TYR A 266 23.69 -11.61 10.04
C TYR A 266 24.86 -11.05 9.23
N LEU A 267 24.60 -10.31 8.13
CA LEU A 267 25.68 -9.73 7.33
C LEU A 267 26.26 -8.48 7.98
N PHE A 268 25.40 -7.61 8.51
CA PHE A 268 25.82 -6.37 9.19
C PHE A 268 25.87 -6.49 10.71
N GLY A 269 25.54 -7.67 11.26
CA GLY A 269 25.70 -7.96 12.68
C GLY A 269 24.85 -7.06 13.58
N TRP A 270 23.56 -6.86 13.25
CA TRP A 270 22.64 -6.06 14.05
C TRP A 270 21.69 -6.91 14.90
N ASP A 271 21.59 -6.61 16.19
CA ASP A 271 20.60 -7.21 17.08
C ASP A 271 19.34 -6.35 17.12
N PHE A 272 18.26 -6.82 16.46
CA PHE A 272 16.97 -6.14 16.44
C PHE A 272 16.30 -6.02 17.82
N LYS A 273 16.56 -6.93 18.76
CA LYS A 273 15.99 -6.89 20.11
C LYS A 273 16.70 -5.86 20.97
N ARG A 274 18.04 -5.84 20.91
CA ARG A 274 18.86 -4.89 21.67
C ARG A 274 19.01 -3.53 20.99
N LYS A 275 18.65 -3.44 19.71
CA LYS A 275 18.79 -2.25 18.86
C LYS A 275 20.23 -1.72 18.85
N CYS A 276 21.19 -2.63 18.74
CA CYS A 276 22.61 -2.32 18.66
C CYS A 276 23.35 -3.36 17.82
N SER A 277 24.60 -3.06 17.47
CA SER A 277 25.48 -4.07 16.86
C SER A 277 25.74 -5.23 17.83
N THR A 278 25.93 -6.42 17.27
CA THR A 278 26.43 -7.62 17.95
C THR A 278 27.86 -7.39 18.47
N LYS A 279 28.31 -8.27 19.37
CA LYS A 279 29.65 -8.15 19.98
C LYS A 279 30.77 -8.35 18.97
N GLU A 280 30.51 -9.12 17.94
CA GLU A 280 31.45 -9.46 16.87
C GLU A 280 31.40 -8.43 15.72
N GLY A 281 30.30 -7.69 15.60
CA GLY A 281 30.05 -6.79 14.48
C GLY A 281 29.66 -7.53 13.20
N GLY A 282 29.51 -6.79 12.11
CA GLY A 282 29.26 -7.35 10.77
C GLY A 282 30.45 -7.20 9.85
N ILE A 283 30.24 -7.48 8.56
CA ILE A 283 31.26 -7.33 7.51
C ILE A 283 31.81 -5.90 7.37
N ILE A 284 31.04 -4.91 7.83
CA ILE A 284 31.41 -3.49 7.85
C ILE A 284 31.76 -2.98 9.25
N GLY A 285 32.04 -3.89 10.20
CA GLY A 285 32.33 -3.58 11.60
C GLY A 285 31.07 -3.34 12.43
N HIS A 286 31.20 -2.54 13.49
CA HIS A 286 30.10 -2.24 14.40
C HIS A 286 29.22 -1.10 13.88
N LEU A 287 27.93 -1.38 13.77
CA LEU A 287 26.94 -0.36 13.46
C LEU A 287 26.57 0.44 14.71
N LYS A 288 26.78 1.76 14.67
CA LYS A 288 26.28 2.69 15.69
C LYS A 288 24.77 2.87 15.59
N ALA A 289 24.27 3.00 14.36
CA ALA A 289 22.85 3.12 14.03
C ALA A 289 22.63 2.72 12.56
N PHE A 290 21.40 2.35 12.23
CA PHE A 290 20.95 2.24 10.84
C PHE A 290 19.52 2.78 10.75
N TYR A 291 19.16 3.29 9.57
CA TYR A 291 17.81 3.69 9.23
C TYR A 291 17.45 2.99 7.92
N GLY A 292 16.25 2.41 7.85
CA GLY A 292 15.81 1.64 6.69
C GLY A 292 14.35 1.90 6.38
N THR A 293 14.06 2.09 5.10
CA THR A 293 12.71 2.22 4.55
C THR A 293 12.54 1.20 3.44
N ASN A 294 11.33 0.68 3.30
CA ASN A 294 10.97 -0.23 2.22
C ASN A 294 9.93 0.47 1.34
N GLU A 295 10.02 0.23 0.03
CA GLU A 295 8.99 0.60 -0.96
C GLU A 295 8.23 -0.65 -1.40
#